data_AF-A0A9P6GWD0-F1
#
_entry.id   AF-A0A9P6GWD0-F1
#
_cell.length_a   1.000
_cell.length_b   1.000
_cell.length_c   1.000
_cell.angle_alpha   90.00
_cell.angle_beta   90.00
_cell.angle_gamma   90.00
#
_symmetry.space_group_name_H-M   'P 1'
#
loop_
_entity.id
_entity.type
_entity.pdbx_description
1 polymer ?
#
loop_
_entity_poly.entity_id
_entity_poly.type
_entity_poly.pdbx_seq_one_letter_code
_entity_poly.pdbx_strand_id
1 'polypeptide(L)'
;MLTFTRGKEILQTIEIHNKDPLSLSTYQEILQKEKKPVFSLLICATTRFVYLARDIIEMRYSVDEQINVYLLRDPLSREVVEDVWFFEVLKNPIYESKIVYDSKMAIELCTTTHRNVLEDTTVYAHYISNEIGVLYDKDLQYRILKYKRDEIDIISLIVYILVVIFALFLLLVTFSFTIESHKR
;
A
#
# COMPACT_ATOMS: atom_id res chain seq x y z
N MET A 1 -3.18 -22.49 2.73
CA MET A 1 -1.80 -22.03 3.04
C MET A 1 -1.61 -20.59 2.54
N LEU A 2 -0.75 -19.79 3.18
CA LEU A 2 -0.35 -18.46 2.68
C LEU A 2 1.14 -18.50 2.32
N THR A 3 1.43 -18.28 1.04
CA THR A 3 2.77 -18.48 0.46
C THR A 3 3.34 -17.15 -0.05
N PHE A 4 4.52 -16.80 0.42
CA PHE A 4 5.24 -15.56 0.08
C PHE A 4 6.24 -15.84 -1.05
N THR A 5 6.09 -15.14 -2.17
CA THR A 5 6.85 -15.41 -3.40
C THR A 5 7.56 -14.18 -3.93
N ARG A 6 8.78 -14.38 -4.46
CA ARG A 6 9.52 -13.38 -5.23
C ARG A 6 9.90 -13.98 -6.58
N GLY A 7 9.15 -13.62 -7.62
CA GLY A 7 9.25 -14.29 -8.92
C GLY A 7 8.85 -15.76 -8.80
N LYS A 8 9.79 -16.67 -9.05
CA LYS A 8 9.57 -18.13 -8.92
C LYS A 8 10.02 -18.71 -7.57
N GLU A 9 10.67 -17.91 -6.74
CA GLU A 9 11.20 -18.33 -5.45
C GLU A 9 10.11 -18.25 -4.37
N ILE A 10 9.97 -19.32 -3.60
CA ILE A 10 9.14 -19.33 -2.38
C ILE A 10 10.04 -18.97 -1.21
N LEU A 11 9.73 -17.86 -0.55
CA LEU A 11 10.52 -17.32 0.54
C LEU A 11 10.07 -17.84 1.90
N GLN A 12 8.76 -17.98 2.07
CA GLN A 12 8.14 -18.49 3.28
C GLN A 12 6.72 -18.99 3.00
N THR A 13 6.28 -20.00 3.75
CA THR A 13 4.90 -20.49 3.74
C THR A 13 4.42 -20.57 5.18
N ILE A 14 3.21 -20.10 5.43
CA ILE A 14 2.56 -20.16 6.74
C ILE A 14 1.16 -20.75 6.61
N GLU A 15 0.70 -21.38 7.68
CA GLU A 15 -0.68 -21.86 7.76
C GLU A 15 -1.63 -20.67 7.92
N ILE A 16 -2.73 -20.67 7.17
CA ILE A 16 -3.71 -19.56 7.20
C ILE A 16 -4.46 -19.46 8.54
N HIS A 17 -4.49 -20.56 9.30
CA HIS A 17 -5.09 -20.62 10.62
C HIS A 17 -4.16 -20.08 11.72
N ASN A 18 -2.88 -19.85 11.41
CA ASN A 18 -1.98 -19.20 12.34
C ASN A 18 -2.42 -17.76 12.57
N LYS A 19 -2.15 -17.28 13.78
CA LYS A 19 -2.42 -15.91 14.18
C LYS A 19 -1.23 -15.02 13.84
N ASP A 20 -1.54 -13.87 13.29
CA ASP A 20 -0.61 -12.76 13.26
C ASP A 20 -0.33 -12.31 14.71
N PRO A 21 0.94 -12.26 15.17
CA PRO A 21 1.24 -12.03 16.58
C PRO A 21 0.88 -10.65 17.11
N LEU A 22 0.70 -9.66 16.23
CA LEU A 22 0.42 -8.28 16.61
C LEU A 22 -1.09 -8.01 16.60
N SER A 23 -1.76 -8.30 15.49
CA SER A 23 -3.21 -8.11 15.34
C SER A 23 -4.04 -9.18 16.04
N LEU A 24 -3.42 -10.29 16.46
CA LEU A 24 -4.04 -11.46 17.09
C LEU A 24 -5.13 -12.15 16.25
N SER A 25 -5.32 -11.68 15.02
CA SER A 25 -6.27 -12.22 14.05
C SER A 25 -5.59 -13.33 13.26
N THR A 26 -6.37 -14.33 12.84
CA THR A 26 -5.83 -15.35 11.93
C THR A 26 -5.57 -14.74 10.56
N TYR A 27 -4.57 -15.25 9.83
CA TYR A 27 -4.35 -14.81 8.45
C TYR A 27 -5.57 -15.07 7.57
N GLN A 28 -6.35 -16.11 7.85
CA GLN A 28 -7.63 -16.37 7.22
C GLN A 28 -8.65 -15.25 7.44
N GLU A 29 -8.83 -14.79 8.69
CA GLU A 29 -9.75 -13.67 9.01
C GLU A 29 -9.32 -12.39 8.31
N ILE A 30 -8.03 -12.09 8.31
CA ILE A 30 -7.45 -10.92 7.61
C ILE A 30 -7.79 -11.01 6.12
N LEU A 31 -7.52 -12.16 5.49
CA LEU A 31 -7.81 -12.40 4.07
C LEU A 31 -9.32 -12.36 3.77
N GLN A 32 -10.20 -12.68 4.71
CA GLN A 32 -11.65 -12.59 4.50
C GLN A 32 -12.19 -11.16 4.65
N LYS A 33 -11.54 -10.34 5.47
CA LYS A 33 -11.96 -8.97 5.76
C LYS A 33 -11.36 -7.96 4.78
N GLU A 34 -10.13 -8.19 4.34
CA GLU A 34 -9.38 -7.26 3.50
C GLU A 34 -9.30 -7.77 2.06
N LYS A 35 -9.68 -6.92 1.10
CA LYS A 35 -9.69 -7.27 -0.32
C LYS A 35 -8.27 -7.44 -0.89
N LYS A 36 -7.34 -6.59 -0.47
CA LYS A 36 -5.93 -6.57 -0.90
C LYS A 36 -5.02 -6.27 0.29
N PRO A 37 -4.87 -7.22 1.23
CA PRO A 37 -3.99 -7.03 2.37
C PRO A 37 -2.53 -6.96 1.89
N VAL A 38 -1.76 -6.11 2.55
CA VAL A 38 -0.31 -6.04 2.39
C VAL A 38 0.31 -6.63 3.66
N PHE A 39 1.19 -7.60 3.46
CA PHE A 39 1.95 -8.24 4.52
C PHE A 39 3.40 -7.77 4.48
N SER A 40 4.03 -7.77 5.64
CA SER A 40 5.46 -7.49 5.82
C SER A 40 6.16 -8.73 6.30
N LEU A 41 7.30 -9.03 5.69
CA LEU A 41 8.22 -10.06 6.11
C LEU A 41 9.43 -9.37 6.72
N LEU A 42 9.59 -9.48 8.04
CA LEU A 42 10.77 -8.98 8.74
C LEU A 42 11.92 -9.94 8.48
N ILE A 43 13.01 -9.42 7.90
CA ILE A 43 14.24 -10.16 7.68
C ILE A 43 15.15 -9.89 8.89
N CYS A 44 15.32 -10.90 9.72
CA CYS A 44 16.26 -10.88 10.83
C CYS A 44 17.50 -11.70 10.46
N ALA A 45 18.54 -11.65 11.30
CA ALA A 45 19.81 -12.33 11.04
C ALA A 45 19.67 -13.85 10.82
N THR A 46 18.79 -14.50 11.58
CA THR A 46 18.64 -15.97 11.52
C THR A 46 17.26 -16.43 11.04
N THR A 47 16.25 -15.57 11.17
CA THR A 47 14.85 -15.95 11.01
C THR A 47 14.06 -14.90 10.23
N ARG A 48 12.87 -15.29 9.80
CA ARG A 48 11.94 -14.40 9.09
C ARG A 48 10.56 -14.52 9.70
N PHE A 49 9.93 -13.38 9.91
CA PHE A 49 8.63 -13.30 10.58
C PHE A 49 7.65 -12.53 9.71
N VAL A 50 6.47 -13.11 9.55
CA VAL A 50 5.39 -12.50 8.76
C VAL A 50 4.49 -11.73 9.70
N TYR A 51 4.17 -10.51 9.30
CA TYR A 51 3.20 -9.67 9.98
C TYR A 51 2.30 -8.98 8.96
N LEU A 52 1.19 -8.44 9.44
CA LEU A 52 0.43 -7.48 8.65
C LEU A 52 1.22 -6.15 8.55
N ALA A 53 1.32 -5.60 7.34
CA ALA A 53 2.23 -4.49 7.08
C ALA A 53 1.87 -3.24 7.89
N ARG A 54 0.58 -2.96 8.11
CA ARG A 54 0.14 -1.77 8.85
C ARG A 54 0.75 -1.71 10.26
N ASP A 55 0.81 -2.86 10.94
CA ASP A 55 1.26 -2.94 12.33
C ASP A 55 2.78 -2.75 12.40
N ILE A 56 3.52 -3.29 11.43
CA ILE A 56 4.96 -3.03 11.30
C ILE A 56 5.24 -1.57 10.95
N ILE A 57 4.42 -0.98 10.10
CA ILE A 57 4.64 0.40 9.65
C ILE A 57 4.54 1.36 10.83
N GLU A 58 3.54 1.19 11.70
CA GLU A 58 3.36 2.00 12.91
C GLU A 58 4.55 1.89 13.88
N MET A 59 5.25 0.76 13.90
CA MET A 59 6.41 0.56 14.78
C MET A 59 7.75 0.97 14.15
N ARG A 60 7.88 0.87 12.82
CA ARG A 60 9.15 1.06 12.09
C ARG A 60 9.30 2.49 11.55
N TYR A 61 8.20 3.14 11.18
CA TYR A 61 8.24 4.42 10.47
C TYR A 61 7.44 5.51 11.20
N SER A 62 7.95 6.74 11.17
CA SER A 62 7.15 7.95 11.42
C SER A 62 7.01 8.70 10.10
N VAL A 63 5.77 8.90 9.69
CA VAL A 63 5.38 9.37 8.35
C VAL A 63 4.64 10.69 8.51
N ASP A 64 5.40 11.77 8.66
CA ASP A 64 4.86 13.14 8.77
C ASP A 64 5.30 13.98 7.56
N GLU A 65 6.13 15.01 7.76
CA GLU A 65 6.75 15.81 6.70
C GLU A 65 7.93 15.12 6.02
N GLN A 66 8.48 14.10 6.68
CA GLN A 66 9.55 13.25 6.18
C GLN A 66 9.34 11.83 6.72
N ILE A 67 9.92 10.85 6.03
CA ILE A 67 9.89 9.46 6.48
C ILE A 67 11.10 9.20 7.35
N ASN A 68 10.87 8.95 8.64
CA ASN A 68 11.90 8.54 9.58
C ASN A 68 11.83 7.02 9.77
N VAL A 69 12.98 6.34 9.77
CA VAL A 69 13.09 4.89 9.95
C VAL A 69 13.74 4.62 11.30
N TYR A 70 13.04 3.91 12.19
CA TYR A 70 13.51 3.61 13.54
C TYR A 70 14.02 2.18 13.64
N LEU A 71 15.01 1.94 14.51
CA LEU A 71 15.45 0.58 14.81
C LEU A 71 14.27 -0.25 15.32
N LEU A 72 13.98 -1.36 14.64
CA LEU A 72 12.94 -2.30 15.02
C LEU A 72 13.58 -3.60 15.51
N ARG A 73 13.01 -4.13 16.60
CA ARG A 73 13.25 -5.51 17.02
C ARG A 73 11.99 -6.30 16.78
N ASP A 74 12.13 -7.51 16.26
CA ASP A 74 11.03 -8.41 16.03
C ASP A 74 10.23 -8.62 17.35
N PRO A 75 8.89 -8.45 17.34
CA PRO A 75 8.08 -8.54 18.55
C PRO A 75 8.16 -9.89 19.27
N LEU A 76 8.35 -10.98 18.54
CA LEU A 76 8.38 -12.33 19.08
C LEU A 76 9.77 -12.74 19.59
N SER A 77 10.76 -12.65 18.72
CA SER A 77 12.13 -13.15 18.95
C SER A 77 13.05 -12.11 19.57
N ARG A 78 12.68 -10.83 19.51
CA ARG A 78 13.51 -9.67 19.92
C ARG A 78 14.81 -9.50 19.10
N GLU A 79 14.96 -10.26 18.01
CA GLU A 79 16.05 -10.08 17.05
C GLU A 79 15.97 -8.70 16.39
N VAL A 80 17.12 -8.16 16.02
CA VAL A 80 17.18 -6.91 15.27
C VAL A 80 16.71 -7.17 13.85
N VAL A 81 15.78 -6.35 13.37
CA VAL A 81 15.29 -6.40 11.99
C VAL A 81 16.30 -5.68 11.10
N GLU A 82 16.84 -6.40 10.12
CA GLU A 82 17.83 -5.88 9.16
C GLU A 82 17.16 -5.26 7.93
N ASP A 83 16.08 -5.86 7.44
CA ASP A 83 15.30 -5.37 6.31
C ASP A 83 13.81 -5.75 6.48
N VAL A 84 12.92 -5.05 5.78
CA VAL A 84 11.48 -5.30 5.75
C VAL A 84 11.04 -5.47 4.31
N TRP A 85 10.47 -6.64 4.00
CA TRP A 85 9.96 -6.92 2.65
C TRP A 85 8.45 -6.88 2.63
N PHE A 86 7.86 -6.23 1.63
CA PHE A 86 6.43 -6.04 1.52
C PHE A 86 5.83 -6.92 0.42
N PHE A 87 4.68 -7.51 0.70
CA PHE A 87 4.00 -8.45 -0.20
C PHE A 87 2.51 -8.12 -0.32
N GLU A 88 1.97 -8.17 -1.53
CA GLU A 88 0.54 -7.93 -1.81
C GLU A 88 -0.12 -9.23 -2.24
N VAL A 89 -1.32 -9.48 -1.71
CA VAL A 89 -2.19 -10.55 -2.22
C VAL A 89 -3.01 -10.00 -3.38
N LEU A 90 -2.65 -10.38 -4.61
CA LEU A 90 -3.32 -9.91 -5.83
C LEU A 90 -4.64 -10.65 -6.09
N LYS A 91 -4.64 -11.97 -5.86
CA LYS A 91 -5.81 -12.83 -6.01
C LYS A 91 -6.06 -13.59 -4.71
N ASN A 92 -7.24 -13.40 -4.15
CA ASN A 92 -7.61 -13.98 -2.88
C ASN A 92 -8.81 -14.92 -3.08
N PRO A 93 -8.59 -16.23 -3.30
CA PRO A 93 -9.66 -17.18 -3.53
C PRO A 93 -10.61 -17.29 -2.33
N ILE A 94 -10.13 -17.00 -1.10
CA ILE A 94 -10.95 -17.02 0.11
C ILE A 94 -11.97 -15.88 0.08
N TYR A 95 -11.52 -14.66 -0.23
CA TYR A 95 -12.41 -13.50 -0.37
C TYR A 95 -13.37 -13.65 -1.55
N GLU A 96 -12.88 -14.13 -2.71
CA GLU A 96 -13.71 -14.39 -3.89
C GLU A 96 -14.79 -15.44 -3.60
N SER A 97 -14.44 -16.52 -2.90
CA SER A 97 -15.40 -17.56 -2.49
C SER A 97 -16.47 -17.02 -1.53
N LYS A 98 -16.11 -16.09 -0.63
CA LYS A 98 -17.07 -15.44 0.26
C LYS A 98 -18.06 -14.57 -0.50
N ILE A 99 -17.61 -13.78 -1.48
CA ILE A 99 -18.54 -13.00 -2.33
C ILE A 99 -19.48 -13.94 -3.09
N VAL A 100 -18.96 -15.04 -3.64
CA VAL A 100 -19.78 -16.03 -4.34
C VAL A 100 -20.76 -16.70 -3.37
N TYR A 101 -20.34 -17.00 -2.15
CA TYR A 101 -21.22 -17.57 -1.12
C TYR A 101 -22.29 -16.57 -0.67
N ASP A 102 -21.94 -15.32 -0.34
CA ASP A 102 -22.89 -14.28 0.08
C ASP A 102 -23.90 -13.95 -1.03
N SER A 103 -23.43 -13.87 -2.29
CA SER A 103 -24.31 -13.68 -3.46
C SER A 103 -25.17 -14.91 -3.74
N LYS A 104 -24.66 -16.13 -3.53
CA LYS A 104 -25.47 -17.36 -3.61
C LYS A 104 -26.44 -17.48 -2.45
N MET A 105 -26.10 -17.06 -1.23
CA MET A 105 -27.03 -17.08 -0.08
C MET A 105 -28.18 -16.09 -0.28
N ALA A 106 -27.90 -14.94 -0.92
CA ALA A 106 -28.94 -14.02 -1.38
C ALA A 106 -29.85 -14.63 -2.47
N ILE A 107 -29.37 -15.61 -3.23
CA ILE A 107 -30.11 -16.35 -4.26
C ILE A 107 -30.75 -17.66 -3.69
N GLU A 108 -30.14 -18.29 -2.69
CA GLU A 108 -30.49 -19.58 -2.10
C GLU A 108 -31.51 -19.49 -0.95
N LEU A 109 -32.01 -18.29 -0.62
CA LEU A 109 -33.33 -18.18 0.00
C LEU A 109 -34.46 -18.82 -0.85
N CYS A 110 -34.15 -19.25 -2.09
CA CYS A 110 -35.05 -20.02 -2.95
C CYS A 110 -34.69 -21.49 -3.23
N THR A 111 -33.52 -22.04 -2.87
CA THR A 111 -33.28 -23.49 -3.07
C THR A 111 -32.11 -24.01 -2.26
N THR A 112 -32.40 -24.98 -1.39
CA THR A 112 -31.44 -25.79 -0.64
C THR A 112 -30.58 -26.67 -1.55
N THR A 113 -29.25 -26.58 -1.47
CA THR A 113 -28.39 -27.79 -1.41
C THR A 113 -26.98 -27.46 -0.91
N HIS A 114 -26.64 -27.98 0.27
CA HIS A 114 -25.29 -28.02 0.81
C HIS A 114 -24.30 -28.67 -0.17
N ARG A 115 -23.29 -27.92 -0.63
CA ARG A 115 -22.06 -28.50 -1.18
C ARG A 115 -20.85 -27.98 -0.39
N ASN A 116 -20.19 -28.91 0.30
CA ASN A 116 -18.85 -28.73 0.84
C ASN A 116 -17.88 -28.40 -0.30
N VAL A 117 -17.44 -27.15 -0.36
CA VAL A 117 -16.35 -26.68 -1.23
C VAL A 117 -15.21 -26.26 -0.30
N LEU A 118 -14.44 -27.25 0.16
CA LEU A 118 -13.15 -27.01 0.82
C LEU A 118 -12.06 -27.44 -0.17
N GLU A 119 -11.90 -26.67 -1.24
CA GLU A 119 -10.70 -26.78 -2.08
C GLU A 119 -9.52 -26.14 -1.34
N ASP A 120 -8.40 -26.86 -1.36
CA ASP A 120 -7.12 -26.56 -0.72
C ASP A 120 -6.62 -25.16 -1.14
N THR A 121 -7.03 -24.15 -0.38
CA THR A 121 -6.92 -22.75 -0.78
C THR A 121 -5.54 -22.24 -0.39
N THR A 122 -4.58 -22.42 -1.29
CA THR A 122 -3.30 -21.74 -1.24
C THR A 122 -3.44 -20.33 -1.78
N VAL A 123 -3.13 -19.35 -0.94
CA VAL A 123 -3.12 -17.93 -1.27
C VAL A 123 -1.69 -17.49 -1.47
N TYR A 124 -1.43 -16.77 -2.56
CA TYR A 124 -0.10 -16.28 -2.90
C TYR A 124 0.00 -14.79 -2.62
N ALA A 125 1.00 -14.42 -1.80
CA ALA A 125 1.42 -13.06 -1.59
C ALA A 125 2.67 -12.81 -2.44
N HIS A 126 2.61 -11.79 -3.29
CA HIS A 126 3.68 -11.48 -4.25
C HIS A 126 4.51 -10.32 -3.75
N TYR A 127 5.83 -10.47 -3.81
CA TYR A 127 6.78 -9.43 -3.44
C TYR A 127 6.52 -8.15 -4.23
N ILE A 128 6.41 -7.04 -3.50
CA ILE A 128 6.28 -5.70 -4.05
C ILE A 128 7.64 -5.03 -4.06
N SER A 129 8.25 -4.89 -2.89
CA SER A 129 9.49 -4.14 -2.67
C SER A 129 10.04 -4.40 -1.27
N ASN A 130 11.29 -4.01 -1.01
CA ASN A 130 11.91 -3.99 0.30
C ASN A 130 11.91 -2.57 0.88
N GLU A 131 12.44 -2.39 2.10
CA GLU A 131 12.42 -1.11 2.80
C GLU A 131 13.04 0.01 1.95
N ILE A 132 14.24 -0.24 1.41
CA ILE A 132 14.93 0.72 0.54
C ILE A 132 14.06 1.08 -0.66
N GLY A 133 13.51 0.09 -1.37
CA GLY A 133 12.69 0.35 -2.54
C GLY A 133 11.43 1.16 -2.22
N VAL A 134 10.80 0.92 -1.07
CA VAL A 134 9.65 1.73 -0.61
C VAL A 134 10.08 3.15 -0.29
N LEU A 135 11.27 3.38 0.29
CA LEU A 135 11.76 4.71 0.64
C LEU A 135 12.15 5.56 -0.57
N TYR A 136 12.47 4.95 -1.72
CA TYR A 136 12.85 5.71 -2.93
C TYR A 136 11.70 5.90 -3.93
N ASP A 137 10.66 5.07 -3.90
CA ASP A 137 9.54 5.14 -4.84
C ASP A 137 8.33 5.85 -4.21
N LYS A 138 8.00 7.06 -4.70
CA LYS A 138 6.87 7.87 -4.20
C LYS A 138 5.52 7.14 -4.28
N ASP A 139 5.31 6.30 -5.29
CA ASP A 139 4.06 5.56 -5.43
C ASP A 139 3.97 4.46 -4.37
N LEU A 140 5.10 3.82 -4.03
CA LEU A 140 5.16 2.85 -2.94
C LEU A 140 5.04 3.52 -1.56
N GLN A 141 5.69 4.66 -1.34
CA GLN A 141 5.53 5.45 -0.12
C GLN A 141 4.04 5.78 0.13
N TYR A 142 3.32 6.23 -0.90
CA TYR A 142 1.90 6.51 -0.79
C TYR A 142 1.06 5.25 -0.57
N ARG A 143 1.32 4.18 -1.34
CA ARG A 143 0.50 2.95 -1.27
C ARG A 143 0.67 2.21 0.06
N ILE A 144 1.92 2.05 0.51
CA ILE A 144 2.31 1.23 1.66
C ILE A 144 2.34 2.09 2.93
N LEU A 145 3.15 3.15 2.95
CA LEU A 145 3.35 3.98 4.15
C LEU A 145 2.25 5.03 4.34
N LYS A 146 1.35 5.20 3.38
CA LYS A 146 0.34 6.29 3.36
C LYS A 146 0.98 7.69 3.45
N TYR A 147 2.24 7.82 3.01
CA TYR A 147 2.93 9.10 2.97
C TYR A 147 2.21 10.04 2.01
N LYS A 148 2.02 11.30 2.43
CA LYS A 148 1.32 12.30 1.62
C LYS A 148 2.00 12.42 0.26
N ARG A 149 1.20 12.27 -0.80
CA ARG A 149 1.66 12.71 -2.11
C ARG A 149 1.71 14.23 -2.03
N ASP A 150 2.83 14.82 -2.40
CA ASP A 150 2.86 16.24 -2.76
C ASP A 150 1.89 16.37 -3.94
N GLU A 151 0.61 16.61 -3.67
CA GLU A 151 -0.27 17.13 -4.68
C GLU A 151 0.37 18.46 -5.04
N ILE A 152 0.92 18.54 -6.25
CA ILE A 152 1.23 19.83 -6.84
C ILE A 152 -0.06 20.61 -6.68
N ASP A 153 -0.03 21.64 -5.83
CA ASP A 153 -1.22 22.38 -5.47
C ASP A 153 -1.67 23.08 -6.75
N ILE A 154 -2.60 22.44 -7.46
CA ILE A 154 -3.02 22.81 -8.82
C ILE A 154 -3.51 24.26 -8.78
N ILE A 155 -4.09 24.67 -7.65
CA ILE A 155 -4.50 26.03 -7.35
C ILE A 155 -3.31 26.98 -7.34
N SER A 156 -2.22 26.64 -6.64
CA SER A 156 -1.00 27.46 -6.62
C SER A 156 -0.37 27.59 -8.02
N LEU A 157 -0.39 26.52 -8.82
CA LEU A 157 0.10 26.55 -10.20
C LEU A 157 -0.77 27.45 -11.10
N ILE A 158 -2.10 27.36 -10.98
CA ILE A 158 -3.04 28.21 -11.72
C ILE A 158 -2.86 29.69 -11.33
N VAL A 159 -2.75 29.98 -10.03
CA VAL A 159 -2.52 31.36 -9.53
C VAL A 159 -1.20 31.92 -10.08
N TYR A 160 -0.13 31.12 -10.08
CA TYR A 160 1.15 31.53 -10.65
C TYR A 160 1.02 31.87 -12.15
N ILE A 161 0.35 31.01 -12.93
CA ILE A 161 0.14 31.24 -14.36
C ILE A 161 -0.67 32.54 -14.60
N LEU A 162 -1.72 32.79 -13.83
CA LEU A 162 -2.54 34.00 -13.93
C LEU A 162 -1.72 35.28 -13.64
N VAL A 163 -0.87 35.26 -12.62
CA VAL A 163 0.00 36.40 -12.27
C VAL A 163 0.98 36.69 -13.39
N VAL A 164 1.60 35.66 -13.98
CA VAL A 164 2.54 35.83 -15.10
C VAL A 164 1.84 36.41 -16.34
N ILE A 165 0.65 35.91 -16.68
CA ILE A 165 -0.15 36.42 -17.80
C ILE A 165 -0.52 37.90 -17.56
N PHE A 166 -0.95 38.24 -16.34
CA PHE A 166 -1.32 39.61 -16.00
C PHE A 166 -0.13 40.57 -16.08
N ALA A 167 1.05 40.15 -15.61
CA ALA A 167 2.28 40.94 -15.72
C ALA A 167 2.69 41.17 -17.19
N LEU A 168 2.61 40.14 -18.04
CA LEU A 168 2.85 40.25 -19.48
C LEU A 168 1.86 41.21 -20.15
N PHE A 169 0.59 41.15 -19.77
CA PHE A 169 -0.44 42.06 -20.29
C PHE A 169 -0.14 43.53 -19.94
N LEU A 170 0.24 43.81 -18.68
CA LEU A 170 0.63 45.16 -18.27
C LEU A 170 1.84 45.67 -19.07
N LEU A 171 2.83 44.80 -19.31
CA LEU A 171 4.01 45.13 -20.11
C LEU A 171 3.62 45.52 -21.54
N LEU A 172 2.74 44.75 -22.19
CA LEU A 172 2.23 45.04 -23.53
C LEU A 172 1.46 46.39 -23.59
N VAL A 173 0.64 46.68 -22.58
CA VAL A 173 -0.08 47.96 -22.49
C VAL A 173 0.91 49.12 -22.38
N THR A 174 1.90 49.03 -21.50
CA THR A 174 2.92 50.09 -21.36
C THR A 174 3.73 50.30 -22.64
N PHE A 175 4.03 49.22 -23.38
CA PHE A 175 4.72 49.29 -24.67
C PHE A 175 3.87 49.97 -25.74
N SER A 176 2.56 49.70 -25.75
CA SER A 176 1.62 50.30 -26.69
C SER A 176 1.48 51.80 -26.45
N PHE A 177 1.37 52.22 -25.18
CA PHE A 177 1.32 53.63 -24.79
C PHE A 177 2.62 54.39 -25.11
N THR A 178 3.80 53.77 -24.93
CA THR A 178 5.08 54.41 -25.27
C THR A 178 5.25 54.59 -26.76
N ILE A 179 4.89 53.60 -27.59
CA ILE A 179 4.91 53.72 -29.06
C ILE A 179 3.99 54.85 -29.53
N GLU A 180 2.80 54.97 -28.94
CA GLU A 180 1.84 56.01 -29.33
C GLU A 180 2.28 57.42 -28.89
N SER A 181 2.97 57.53 -27.75
CA SER A 181 3.60 58.80 -27.33
C SER A 181 4.73 59.24 -28.25
N HIS A 182 5.45 58.31 -28.87
CA HIS A 182 6.54 58.62 -29.80
C HIS A 182 6.06 59.01 -31.21
N LYS A 183 4.79 58.78 -31.54
CA LYS A 183 4.16 59.17 -32.81
C LYS A 183 3.52 60.56 -32.79
N ARG A 184 3.36 61.19 -31.62
CA ARG A 184 2.90 62.59 -31.47
C ARG A 184 4.09 63.52 -31.31
#